data_AF-A0A537ECB5-F1
#
_entry.id   AF-A0A537ECB5-F1
#
_cell.length_a   1.000
_cell.length_b   1.000
_cell.length_c   1.000
_cell.angle_alpha   90.00
_cell.angle_beta   90.00
_cell.angle_gamma   90.00
#
_symmetry.space_group_name_H-M   'P 1'
#
loop_
_entity.id
_entity.type
_entity.pdbx_description
1 polymer ?
#
loop_
_entity_poly.entity_id
_entity_poly.type
_entity_poly.pdbx_seq_one_letter_code
_entity_poly.pdbx_strand_id
1 'polypeptide(L)' 'PTTLVQPVSSKDFKQAAERPKNSCLSVDETEKELGVRFLTAEEGLREMKSQAESKGP' A
#
# COMPACT_ATOMS: atom_id res chain seq x y z
N PRO A 1 10.03 21.28 -7.12
CA PRO A 1 10.48 21.07 -5.73
C PRO A 1 10.05 19.68 -5.22
N THR A 2 10.95 18.71 -5.31
CA THR A 2 10.77 17.30 -4.91
C THR A 2 11.22 17.04 -3.46
N THR A 3 11.06 18.03 -2.57
CA THR A 3 11.62 18.00 -1.20
C THR A 3 10.59 17.76 -0.10
N LEU A 4 9.30 17.62 -0.44
CA LEU A 4 8.21 17.48 0.56
C LEU A 4 8.12 16.09 1.19
N VAL A 5 8.57 15.03 0.50
CA VAL A 5 8.59 13.65 1.00
C VAL A 5 10.04 13.17 1.01
N GLN A 6 10.51 12.71 2.17
CA GLN A 6 11.89 12.26 2.37
C GLN A 6 11.91 10.90 3.07
N PRO A 7 12.85 10.00 2.71
CA PRO A 7 13.03 8.74 3.40
C PRO A 7 13.54 8.98 4.83
N VAL A 8 12.99 8.25 5.80
CA VAL A 8 13.34 8.33 7.22
C VAL A 8 13.40 6.94 7.85
N SER A 9 14.06 6.80 9.00
CA SER A 9 14.08 5.57 9.75
C SER A 9 12.91 5.49 10.73
N SER A 10 12.37 4.28 10.96
CA SER A 10 11.44 4.06 12.07
C SER A 10 12.06 4.37 13.44
N LYS A 11 13.40 4.40 13.55
CA LYS A 11 14.10 4.81 14.77
C LYS A 11 13.95 6.30 15.08
N ASP A 12 13.71 7.12 14.06
CA ASP A 12 13.59 8.57 14.19
C ASP A 12 12.24 8.97 14.80
N PHE A 13 11.26 8.07 14.78
CA PHE A 13 9.91 8.29 15.26
C PHE A 13 9.51 7.20 16.26
N LYS A 14 9.49 7.52 17.55
CA LYS A 14 9.06 6.58 18.59
C LYS A 14 7.60 6.20 18.40
N GLN A 15 7.34 4.92 18.18
CA GLN A 15 6.00 4.34 18.05
C GLN A 15 5.66 3.55 19.31
N ALA A 16 4.39 3.58 19.72
CA ALA A 16 3.92 2.84 20.90
C ALA A 16 3.95 1.31 20.69
N ALA A 17 3.84 0.87 19.44
CA ALA A 17 3.89 -0.55 19.05
C ALA A 17 5.08 -0.81 18.14
N GLU A 18 5.71 -1.97 18.32
CA GLU A 18 6.76 -2.45 17.42
C GLU A 18 6.16 -2.82 16.06
N ARG A 19 6.81 -2.38 14.99
CA ARG A 19 6.41 -2.69 13.62
C ARG A 19 7.43 -3.61 12.95
N PRO A 20 6.98 -4.68 12.28
CA PRO A 20 7.88 -5.51 11.50
C PRO A 20 8.50 -4.69 10.37
N LYS A 21 9.77 -4.95 10.07
CA LYS A 21 10.48 -4.28 8.95
C LYS A 21 9.92 -4.68 7.58
N ASN A 22 9.38 -5.89 7.49
CA ASN A 22 8.77 -6.43 6.28
C ASN A 22 7.44 -7.08 6.68
N SER A 23 6.34 -6.57 6.14
CA SER A 23 4.99 -7.09 6.31
C SER A 23 4.37 -7.55 5.00
N CYS A 24 5.18 -7.77 3.96
CA CYS A 24 4.70 -8.27 2.68
C CYS A 24 4.20 -9.72 2.82
N LEU A 25 3.11 -10.02 2.14
CA LEU A 25 2.53 -11.37 2.03
C LEU A 25 2.70 -11.84 0.60
N SER A 26 3.04 -13.12 0.39
CA SER A 26 2.82 -13.75 -0.92
C SER A 26 1.34 -14.03 -1.07
N VAL A 27 0.81 -13.77 -2.26
CA VAL A 27 -0.59 -13.98 -2.61
C VAL A 27 -0.76 -15.09 -3.66
N ASP A 28 0.33 -15.78 -4.02
CA ASP A 28 0.37 -16.70 -5.15
C ASP A 28 -0.64 -17.86 -5.00
N GLU A 29 -0.75 -18.41 -3.79
CA GLU A 29 -1.70 -19.49 -3.49
C GLU A 29 -3.15 -18.97 -3.54
N THR A 30 -3.41 -17.81 -2.95
CA THR A 30 -4.74 -17.18 -2.93
C THR A 30 -5.24 -16.88 -4.35
N GLU A 31 -4.39 -16.30 -5.20
CA GLU A 31 -4.73 -16.01 -6.60
C GLU A 31 -5.05 -17.29 -7.37
N LYS A 32 -4.23 -18.33 -7.17
CA LYS A 32 -4.43 -19.63 -7.80
C LYS A 32 -5.71 -20.33 -7.34
N GLU A 33 -5.99 -20.36 -6.04
CA GLU A 33 -7.14 -21.06 -5.47
C GLU A 33 -8.46 -20.36 -5.80
N LEU A 34 -8.47 -19.03 -5.77
CA LEU A 34 -9.68 -18.24 -6.04
C LEU A 34 -9.87 -17.91 -7.52
N GLY A 35 -8.86 -18.14 -8.36
CA GLY A 35 -8.91 -17.83 -9.80
C GLY A 35 -8.98 -16.33 -10.08
N VAL A 36 -8.39 -15.51 -9.21
CA VAL A 36 -8.39 -14.05 -9.30
C VAL A 36 -6.97 -13.52 -9.45
N ARG A 37 -6.85 -12.28 -9.91
CA ARG A 37 -5.60 -11.52 -9.88
C ARG A 37 -5.80 -10.28 -9.02
N PHE A 38 -5.03 -10.14 -7.95
CA PHE A 38 -4.99 -8.91 -7.18
C PHE A 38 -4.33 -7.80 -8.01
N LEU A 39 -4.78 -6.57 -7.79
CA LEU A 39 -4.14 -5.41 -8.37
C LEU A 39 -2.78 -5.18 -7.70
N THR A 40 -1.82 -4.64 -8.46
CA THR A 40 -0.60 -4.11 -7.83
C THR A 40 -0.94 -2.90 -6.96
N ALA A 41 -0.01 -2.49 -6.10
CA ALA A 41 -0.18 -1.29 -5.29
C ALA A 41 -0.46 -0.05 -6.16
N GLU A 42 0.24 0.08 -7.28
CA GLU A 42 0.06 1.20 -8.23
C GLU A 42 -1.29 1.14 -8.95
N GLU A 43 -1.71 -0.04 -9.42
CA GLU A 43 -3.01 -0.24 -10.05
C GLU A 43 -4.14 0.09 -9.07
N GLY A 44 -4.08 -0.47 -7.85
CA GLY A 44 -5.06 -0.22 -6.80
C GLY A 44 -5.15 1.26 -6.41
N LEU A 45 -4.02 1.95 -6.27
CA LEU A 45 -4.02 3.39 -5.95
C LEU A 45 -4.66 4.25 -7.05
N ARG A 46 -4.44 3.90 -8.33
CA ARG A 46 -5.09 4.62 -9.45
C ARG A 46 -6.60 4.40 -9.46
N GLU A 47 -7.05 3.16 -9.26
CA GLU A 47 -8.47 2.82 -9.17
C GLU A 47 -9.13 3.52 -7.98
N MET A 48 -8.51 3.50 -6.81
CA MET A 48 -9.02 4.20 -5.62
C MET A 48 -9.15 5.70 -5.85
N LYS A 49 -8.15 6.33 -6.49
CA LYS A 49 -8.21 7.74 -6.85
C LYS A 49 -9.39 8.02 -7.80
N SER A 50 -9.54 7.22 -8.85
CA SER A 50 -10.64 7.37 -9.81
C SER A 50 -12.01 7.23 -9.13
N GLN A 51 -12.16 6.28 -8.21
CA GLN A 51 -13.39 6.10 -7.44
C GLN A 51 -13.67 7.27 -6.50
N ALA A 52 -12.64 7.83 -5.86
CA ALA A 52 -12.77 9.01 -5.00
C ALA A 52 -13.15 10.27 -5.78
N GLU A 53 -12.74 10.39 -7.05
CA GLU A 53 -13.12 11.50 -7.93
C GLU A 53 -14.51 11.32 -8.54
N SER A 54 -14.94 10.07 -8.76
CA SER A 54 -16.25 9.72 -9.34
C SER A 54 -17.39 9.80 -8.33
N LYS A 55 -17.10 9.54 -7.05
CA LYS A 55 -17.99 9.87 -5.94
C LYS A 55 -17.71 11.32 -5.59
N GLY A 56 -18.49 12.24 -6.16
CA GLY A 56 -18.48 13.65 -5.74
C GLY A 56 -18.62 13.79 -4.22
N PRO A 57 -18.35 14.99 -3.65
CA PRO A 57 -18.32 15.21 -2.21
C PRO A 57 -19.55 14.67 -1.47
#